data_AF-A0AAV2P680-F1
#
_entry.id   AF-A0AAV2P680-F1
#
_cell.length_a   1.000
_cell.length_b   1.000
_cell.length_c   1.000
_cell.angle_alpha   90.00
_cell.angle_beta   90.00
_cell.angle_gamma   90.00
#
_symmetry.space_group_name_H-M   'P 1'
#
loop_
_entity.id
_entity.type
_entity.pdbx_description
1 polymer ?
#
loop_
_entity_poly.entity_id
_entity_poly.type
_entity_poly.pdbx_seq_one_letter_code
_entity_poly.pdbx_strand_id
1 'polypeptide(L)'
;MRSCIYVIIAATIFGSRIRATIDVNLSELEYLAARLDPFECRRLIAALHYTTYDLPKNLAAAERKVDEEISCLRQLLHWNSSPGEGRGKTHAAIAHRLRQLNRDDLADWLGKTAFKQLGKDLDDAVAPSFEELADEEMETSTFFTTAESTVYWTREEDPWFSIDTVLMALMLGLLGTLFVLIVAIIVHTIKSNKN
;
A
#
# COMPACT_ATOMS: atom_id res chain seq x y z
N MET A 1 -5.23 -21.95 -24.44
CA MET A 1 -6.09 -21.73 -23.25
C MET A 1 -5.34 -21.10 -22.09
N ARG A 2 -4.11 -21.54 -21.76
CA ARG A 2 -3.27 -20.94 -20.70
C ARG A 2 -2.92 -19.45 -20.93
N SER A 3 -2.63 -19.04 -22.17
CA SER A 3 -2.32 -17.63 -22.49
C SER A 3 -3.50 -16.68 -22.29
N CYS A 4 -4.75 -17.13 -22.50
CA CYS A 4 -5.93 -16.31 -22.23
C CYS A 4 -6.10 -16.06 -20.73
N ILE A 5 -5.75 -17.03 -19.89
CA ILE A 5 -5.83 -16.90 -18.43
C ILE A 5 -4.86 -15.81 -17.96
N TYR A 6 -3.63 -15.78 -18.47
CA TYR A 6 -2.66 -14.73 -18.13
C TYR A 6 -3.09 -13.34 -18.58
N VAL A 7 -3.69 -13.21 -19.78
CA VAL A 7 -4.21 -11.92 -20.27
C VAL A 7 -5.38 -11.45 -19.42
N ILE A 8 -6.28 -12.36 -19.00
CA ILE A 8 -7.40 -12.03 -18.12
C ILE A 8 -6.87 -11.62 -16.74
N ILE A 9 -5.92 -12.34 -16.16
CA ILE A 9 -5.29 -12.00 -14.87
C ILE A 9 -4.56 -10.65 -14.95
N ALA A 10 -3.81 -10.39 -16.02
CA ALA A 10 -3.12 -9.12 -16.20
C ALA A 10 -4.11 -7.96 -16.40
N ALA A 11 -5.19 -8.17 -17.16
CA ALA A 11 -6.25 -7.18 -17.35
C ALA A 11 -7.05 -6.91 -16.08
N THR A 12 -7.32 -7.93 -15.26
CA THR A 12 -8.00 -7.75 -13.97
C THR A 12 -7.08 -7.05 -12.97
N ILE A 13 -5.79 -7.42 -12.87
CA ILE A 13 -4.82 -6.74 -11.97
C ILE A 13 -4.59 -5.28 -12.41
N PHE A 14 -4.48 -5.00 -13.71
CA PHE A 14 -4.25 -3.64 -14.20
C PHE A 14 -5.52 -2.77 -14.15
N GLY A 15 -6.69 -3.39 -14.31
CA GLY A 15 -7.99 -2.72 -14.18
C GLY A 15 -8.43 -2.50 -12.73
N SER A 16 -8.08 -3.43 -11.83
CA SER A 16 -8.24 -3.23 -10.39
C SER A 16 -7.05 -2.41 -9.89
N ARG A 17 -7.24 -1.09 -9.83
CA ARG A 17 -6.42 -0.21 -8.99
C ARG A 17 -6.57 -0.70 -7.54
N ILE A 18 -5.84 -1.74 -7.15
CA ILE A 18 -5.80 -2.23 -5.78
C ILE A 18 -5.12 -1.13 -4.98
N ARG A 19 -5.93 -0.23 -4.43
CA ARG A 19 -5.51 0.65 -3.36
C ARG A 19 -5.50 -0.25 -2.15
N ALA A 20 -4.32 -0.69 -1.71
CA ALA A 20 -4.18 -1.31 -0.42
C ALA A 20 -4.63 -0.28 0.61
N THR A 21 -5.86 -0.45 1.11
CA THR A 21 -6.45 0.46 2.07
C THR A 21 -6.47 -0.16 3.44
N ILE A 22 -5.59 0.32 4.34
CA ILE A 22 -5.64 -0.02 5.76
C ILE A 22 -6.64 0.90 6.44
N ASP A 23 -7.79 0.33 6.82
CA ASP A 23 -8.82 1.02 7.59
C ASP A 23 -8.28 1.43 8.96
N VAL A 24 -8.71 2.60 9.44
CA VAL A 24 -8.35 3.09 10.78
C VAL A 24 -9.27 2.45 11.81
N ASN A 25 -8.68 1.90 12.87
CA ASN A 25 -9.40 1.24 13.94
C ASN A 25 -10.01 2.26 14.93
N LEU A 26 -11.04 1.85 15.69
CA LEU A 26 -11.69 2.67 16.70
C LEU A 26 -10.68 3.19 17.74
N SER A 27 -9.79 2.34 18.25
CA SER A 27 -8.79 2.73 19.25
C SER A 27 -7.82 3.80 18.76
N GLU A 28 -7.51 3.81 17.47
CA GLU A 28 -6.66 4.83 16.85
C GLU A 28 -7.40 6.17 16.75
N LEU A 29 -8.69 6.14 16.37
CA LEU A 29 -9.54 7.34 16.35
C LEU A 29 -9.75 7.90 17.76
N GLU A 30 -9.94 7.05 18.77
CA GLU A 30 -10.01 7.45 20.17
C GLU A 30 -8.72 8.13 20.63
N TYR A 31 -7.57 7.56 20.29
CA TYR A 31 -6.27 8.14 20.61
C TYR A 31 -6.07 9.51 19.96
N LEU A 32 -6.41 9.64 18.67
CA LEU A 32 -6.35 10.92 17.97
C LEU A 32 -7.29 11.95 18.61
N ALA A 33 -8.54 11.56 18.91
CA ALA A 33 -9.51 12.44 19.54
C ALA A 33 -9.09 12.92 20.94
N ALA A 34 -8.34 12.09 21.69
CA ALA A 34 -7.82 12.45 23.01
C ALA A 34 -6.61 13.40 22.94
N ARG A 35 -5.93 13.49 21.79
CA ARG A 35 -4.66 14.21 21.63
C ARG A 35 -4.75 15.47 20.76
N LEU A 36 -5.92 15.70 20.16
CA LEU A 36 -6.28 16.92 19.44
C LEU A 36 -7.08 17.85 20.36
N ASP A 37 -6.70 19.12 20.40
CA ASP A 37 -7.55 20.16 20.97
C ASP A 37 -8.86 20.30 20.15
N PRO A 38 -9.99 20.73 20.73
CA PRO A 38 -11.23 20.98 19.99
C PRO A 38 -11.04 21.81 18.72
N PHE A 39 -10.18 22.83 18.74
CA PHE A 39 -9.88 23.63 17.55
C PHE A 39 -9.14 22.84 16.47
N GLU A 40 -8.11 22.08 16.87
CA GLU A 40 -7.34 21.25 15.95
C GLU A 40 -8.19 20.14 15.34
N CYS A 41 -9.10 19.56 16.12
CA CYS A 41 -10.01 18.53 15.64
C CYS A 41 -10.96 19.08 14.57
N ARG A 42 -11.59 20.24 14.80
CA ARG A 42 -12.46 20.87 13.78
C ARG A 42 -11.69 21.14 12.49
N ARG A 43 -10.45 21.59 12.63
CA ARG A 43 -9.56 21.86 11.51
C ARG A 43 -9.18 20.59 10.75
N LEU A 44 -8.94 19.49 11.46
CA LEU A 44 -8.72 18.16 10.87
C LEU A 44 -9.97 17.67 10.13
N ILE A 45 -11.14 17.72 10.75
CA ILE A 45 -12.41 17.29 10.13
C ILE A 45 -12.70 18.11 8.87
N ALA A 46 -12.55 19.44 8.92
CA ALA A 46 -12.67 20.29 7.76
C ALA A 46 -11.67 19.92 6.64
N ALA A 47 -10.42 19.59 7.00
CA ALA A 47 -9.38 19.17 6.07
C ALA A 47 -9.67 17.79 5.43
N LEU A 48 -10.27 16.87 6.18
CA LEU A 48 -10.61 15.51 5.75
C LEU A 48 -11.74 15.48 4.70
N HIS A 49 -12.55 16.53 4.62
CA HIS A 49 -13.57 16.67 3.58
C HIS A 49 -13.01 17.06 2.21
N TYR A 50 -11.75 17.52 2.14
CA TYR A 50 -11.09 17.79 0.86
C TYR A 50 -10.38 16.54 0.34
N THR A 51 -10.49 16.29 -0.96
CA THR A 51 -9.82 15.17 -1.65
C THR A 51 -8.57 15.58 -2.43
N THR A 52 -8.30 16.89 -2.51
CA THR A 52 -7.10 17.43 -3.17
C THR A 52 -5.85 17.11 -2.38
N TYR A 53 -4.70 16.98 -3.07
CA TYR A 53 -3.43 16.73 -2.37
C TYR A 53 -3.11 17.89 -1.43
N ASP A 54 -3.12 19.12 -1.93
CA ASP A 54 -2.90 20.33 -1.15
C ASP A 54 -4.15 20.78 -0.40
N LEU A 55 -3.92 21.43 0.74
CA LEU A 55 -4.97 22.00 1.56
C LEU A 55 -5.39 23.37 0.99
N PRO A 56 -6.68 23.62 0.75
CA PRO A 56 -7.11 24.85 0.14
C PRO A 56 -7.00 26.03 1.12
N LYS A 57 -6.71 27.22 0.57
CA LYS A 57 -6.50 28.45 1.36
C LYS A 57 -7.74 28.89 2.16
N ASN A 58 -8.94 28.39 1.81
CA ASN A 58 -10.21 28.75 2.42
C ASN A 58 -10.67 27.76 3.52
N LEU A 59 -9.75 26.97 4.11
CA LEU A 59 -10.06 26.01 5.16
C LEU A 59 -10.88 26.60 6.32
N ALA A 60 -10.58 27.85 6.72
CA ALA A 60 -11.30 28.54 7.78
C ALA A 60 -12.82 28.66 7.54
N ALA A 61 -13.27 28.69 6.28
CA ALA A 61 -14.69 28.70 5.96
C ALA A 61 -15.34 27.31 6.13
N ALA A 62 -14.57 26.23 5.94
CA ALA A 62 -15.02 24.87 6.19
C ALA A 62 -15.00 24.53 7.69
N GLU A 63 -14.02 25.02 8.45
CA GLU A 63 -13.95 24.89 9.91
C GLU A 63 -15.23 25.39 10.60
N ARG A 64 -15.77 26.54 10.16
CA ARG A 64 -17.00 27.13 10.70
C ARG A 64 -18.27 26.31 10.42
N LYS A 65 -18.21 25.37 9.48
CA LYS A 65 -19.31 24.46 9.17
C LYS A 65 -19.27 23.18 10.00
N VAL A 66 -18.16 22.96 10.71
CA VAL A 66 -18.02 21.82 11.61
C VAL A 66 -18.73 22.17 12.93
N ASP A 67 -19.68 21.32 13.31
CA ASP A 67 -20.45 21.49 14.54
C ASP A 67 -19.53 21.45 15.78
N GLU A 68 -19.68 22.42 16.67
CA GLU A 68 -18.86 22.52 17.89
C GLU A 68 -19.43 21.67 19.04
N GLU A 69 -20.71 21.30 18.98
CA GLU A 69 -21.39 20.51 20.02
C GLU A 69 -21.09 19.01 19.90
N ILE A 70 -20.70 18.55 18.71
CA ILE A 70 -20.37 17.15 18.45
C ILE A 70 -18.94 16.85 18.91
N SER A 71 -18.75 15.81 19.72
CA SER A 71 -17.42 15.40 20.18
C SER A 71 -16.50 15.01 19.01
N CYS A 72 -15.20 15.32 19.14
CA CYS A 72 -14.19 15.03 18.12
C CYS A 72 -14.23 13.57 17.64
N LEU A 73 -14.28 12.62 18.59
CA LEU A 73 -14.38 11.20 18.29
C LEU A 73 -15.61 10.87 17.42
N ARG A 74 -16.77 11.45 17.74
CA ARG A 74 -18.00 11.21 16.99
C ARG A 74 -17.91 11.78 15.57
N GLN A 75 -17.26 12.93 15.39
CA GLN A 75 -17.01 13.50 14.05
C GLN A 75 -16.07 12.60 13.23
N LEU A 76 -14.98 12.12 13.84
CA LEU A 76 -14.03 11.21 13.19
C LEU A 76 -14.69 9.88 12.79
N LEU A 77 -15.50 9.31 13.67
CA LEU A 77 -16.25 8.08 13.38
C LEU A 77 -17.29 8.29 12.27
N HIS A 78 -17.96 9.43 12.26
CA HIS A 78 -18.90 9.78 11.21
C HIS A 78 -18.19 9.87 9.85
N TRP A 79 -17.07 10.58 9.79
CA TRP A 79 -16.27 10.68 8.58
C TRP A 79 -15.77 9.32 8.09
N ASN A 80 -15.25 8.48 9.00
CA ASN A 80 -14.70 7.16 8.68
C ASN A 80 -15.77 6.18 8.14
N SER A 81 -17.02 6.32 8.59
CA SER A 81 -18.12 5.43 8.20
C SER A 81 -18.96 5.92 7.00
N SER A 82 -18.85 7.21 6.66
CA SER A 82 -19.70 7.83 5.64
C SER A 82 -19.25 7.50 4.20
N PRO A 83 -20.14 6.98 3.33
CA PRO A 83 -19.81 6.66 1.95
C PRO A 83 -19.49 7.93 1.16
N GLY A 84 -18.35 7.93 0.45
CA GLY A 84 -17.86 9.10 -0.31
C GLY A 84 -16.94 10.04 0.48
N GLU A 85 -16.92 9.91 1.80
CA GLU A 85 -16.01 10.63 2.69
C GLU A 85 -14.79 9.78 3.03
N GLY A 86 -14.76 9.20 4.24
CA GLY A 86 -13.67 8.41 4.78
C GLY A 86 -13.84 6.90 4.59
N ARG A 87 -15.00 6.41 4.15
CA ARG A 87 -15.22 4.96 3.98
C ARG A 87 -14.26 4.36 2.95
N GLY A 88 -13.33 3.53 3.41
CA GLY A 88 -12.23 2.97 2.60
C GLY A 88 -11.10 3.96 2.29
N LYS A 89 -11.10 5.14 2.91
CA LYS A 89 -9.94 6.04 2.96
C LYS A 89 -9.21 5.83 4.27
N THR A 90 -7.89 5.83 4.17
CA THR A 90 -7.04 5.08 5.07
C THR A 90 -6.32 5.96 6.07
N HIS A 91 -5.62 5.31 6.98
CA HIS A 91 -4.50 5.85 7.74
C HIS A 91 -3.69 6.93 7.01
N ALA A 92 -3.43 6.74 5.70
CA ALA A 92 -2.68 7.69 4.89
C ALA A 92 -3.40 9.04 4.70
N ALA A 93 -4.73 9.05 4.55
CA ALA A 93 -5.50 10.29 4.41
C ALA A 93 -5.48 11.11 5.70
N ILE A 94 -5.68 10.47 6.84
CA ILE A 94 -5.62 11.12 8.15
C ILE A 94 -4.19 11.60 8.43
N ALA A 95 -3.18 10.75 8.24
CA ALA A 95 -1.79 11.12 8.45
C ALA A 95 -1.35 12.28 7.54
N HIS A 96 -1.77 12.27 6.27
CA HIS A 96 -1.48 13.37 5.33
C HIS A 96 -2.08 14.69 5.80
N ARG A 97 -3.35 14.69 6.24
CA ARG A 97 -3.99 15.92 6.77
C ARG A 97 -3.36 16.38 8.08
N LEU A 98 -2.99 15.47 8.97
CA LEU A 98 -2.28 15.81 10.21
C LEU A 98 -0.96 16.53 9.91
N ARG A 99 -0.17 16.06 8.94
CA ARG A 99 1.07 16.74 8.50
C ARG A 99 0.80 18.15 7.97
N GLN A 100 -0.23 18.31 7.14
CA GLN A 100 -0.61 19.63 6.62
C GLN A 100 -1.10 20.61 7.69
N LEU A 101 -1.49 20.08 8.86
CA LEU A 101 -1.92 20.85 10.02
C LEU A 101 -0.81 20.99 11.07
N ASN A 102 0.44 20.66 10.72
CA ASN A 102 1.61 20.68 11.61
C ASN A 102 1.48 19.75 12.84
N ARG A 103 0.77 18.63 12.68
CA ARG A 103 0.68 17.54 13.68
C ARG A 103 1.42 16.30 13.19
N ASP A 104 2.70 16.50 12.88
CA ASP A 104 3.61 15.43 12.43
C ASP A 104 3.77 14.34 13.49
N ASP A 105 3.68 14.70 14.78
CA ASP A 105 3.70 13.78 15.92
C ASP A 105 2.61 12.70 15.81
N LEU A 106 1.37 13.13 15.55
CA LEU A 106 0.22 12.24 15.41
C LEU A 106 0.26 11.49 14.07
N ALA A 107 0.71 12.14 13.01
CA ALA A 107 0.83 11.51 11.70
C ALA A 107 1.84 10.36 11.71
N ASP A 108 2.98 10.54 12.36
CA ASP A 108 4.02 9.53 12.46
C ASP A 108 3.63 8.41 13.43
N TRP A 109 2.97 8.74 14.55
CA TRP A 109 2.40 7.73 15.44
C TRP A 109 1.38 6.85 14.70
N LEU A 110 0.43 7.47 13.99
CA LEU A 110 -0.61 6.78 13.25
C LEU A 110 -0.03 5.88 12.15
N GLY A 111 1.01 6.36 11.44
CA GLY A 111 1.74 5.55 10.47
C GLY A 111 2.42 4.33 11.09
N LYS A 112 3.14 4.50 12.22
CA LYS A 112 3.82 3.40 12.90
C LYS A 112 2.85 2.34 13.43
N THR A 113 1.70 2.75 13.95
CA THR A 113 0.69 1.81 14.47
C THR A 113 0.11 0.94 13.34
N ALA A 114 -0.17 1.53 12.17
CA ALA A 114 -0.63 0.78 11.00
C ALA A 114 0.38 -0.29 10.55
N PHE A 115 1.67 0.06 10.49
CA PHE A 115 2.72 -0.90 10.10
C PHE A 115 3.00 -1.95 11.18
N LYS A 116 2.77 -1.64 12.46
CA LYS A 116 2.93 -2.61 13.56
C LYS A 116 1.86 -3.70 13.50
N GLN A 117 0.61 -3.35 13.21
CA GLN A 117 -0.45 -4.33 12.98
C GLN A 117 -0.13 -5.19 11.76
N LEU A 118 0.23 -4.57 10.63
CA LEU A 118 0.58 -5.31 9.42
C LEU A 118 1.79 -6.23 9.61
N GLY A 119 2.80 -5.79 10.35
CA GLY A 119 3.97 -6.59 10.70
C GLY A 119 3.62 -7.76 11.62
N LYS A 120 2.70 -7.57 12.58
CA LYS A 120 2.21 -8.65 13.43
C LYS A 120 1.38 -9.66 12.65
N ASP A 121 0.50 -9.21 11.76
CA ASP A 121 -0.31 -10.10 10.93
C ASP A 121 0.56 -10.91 9.96
N LEU A 122 1.63 -10.29 9.43
CA LEU A 122 2.62 -10.98 8.62
C LEU A 122 3.41 -12.01 9.44
N ASP A 123 3.85 -11.64 10.65
CA ASP A 123 4.55 -12.54 11.57
C ASP A 123 3.67 -13.74 11.96
N ASP A 124 2.43 -13.49 12.39
CA ASP A 124 1.46 -14.53 12.74
C ASP A 124 1.11 -15.44 11.53
N ALA A 125 1.09 -14.91 10.31
CA ALA A 125 0.82 -15.69 9.09
C ALA A 125 2.00 -16.57 8.65
N VAL A 126 3.22 -16.14 8.96
CA VAL A 126 4.46 -16.78 8.50
C VAL A 126 5.07 -17.68 9.58
N ALA A 127 4.84 -17.39 10.87
CA ALA A 127 5.26 -18.21 12.01
C ALA A 127 4.92 -19.71 11.87
N PRO A 128 3.68 -20.15 11.54
CA PRO A 128 3.37 -21.57 11.42
C PRO A 128 4.14 -22.26 10.29
N SER A 129 4.48 -21.54 9.21
CA SER A 129 5.26 -22.11 8.10
C SER A 129 6.74 -22.36 8.47
N PHE A 130 7.28 -21.59 9.42
CA PHE A 130 8.63 -21.79 9.93
C PHE A 130 8.67 -22.81 11.08
N GLU A 131 7.60 -22.92 11.86
CA GLU A 131 7.48 -23.92 12.92
C GLU A 131 7.35 -25.34 12.32
N GLU A 132 6.60 -25.50 11.22
CA GLU A 132 6.50 -26.76 10.46
C GLU A 132 7.83 -27.18 9.82
N LEU A 133 8.63 -26.21 9.33
CA LEU A 133 9.99 -26.46 8.83
C LEU A 133 10.97 -26.85 9.95
N ALA A 134 10.82 -26.27 11.14
CA ALA A 134 11.66 -26.58 12.30
C ALA A 134 11.35 -27.98 12.88
N ASP A 135 10.07 -28.40 12.84
CA ASP A 135 9.66 -29.74 13.25
C ASP A 135 10.13 -30.82 12.25
N GLU A 136 10.13 -30.55 10.93
CA GLU A 136 10.71 -31.45 9.91
C GLU A 136 12.24 -31.63 10.07
N GLU A 137 12.97 -30.58 10.48
CA GLU A 137 14.40 -30.67 10.77
C GLU A 137 14.71 -31.43 12.07
N MET A 138 13.81 -31.39 13.06
CA MET A 138 13.99 -32.05 14.35
C MET A 138 13.72 -33.57 14.29
N GLU A 139 12.83 -34.04 13.40
CA GLU A 139 12.63 -35.48 13.18
C GLU A 139 13.77 -36.14 12.38
N THR A 140 14.51 -35.36 11.57
CA THR A 140 15.60 -35.89 10.73
C THR A 140 16.95 -35.94 11.44
N SER A 141 17.11 -35.27 12.59
CA SER A 141 18.41 -35.05 13.24
C SER A 141 18.76 -36.02 14.39
N THR A 142 18.01 -37.12 14.56
CA THR A 142 18.38 -38.18 15.53
C THR A 142 19.38 -39.21 14.98
N PHE A 143 19.76 -39.13 13.71
CA PHE A 143 20.89 -39.88 13.14
C PHE A 143 21.92 -38.88 12.63
N PHE A 144 23.21 -39.21 12.78
CA PHE A 144 24.39 -38.40 12.39
C PHE A 144 24.93 -37.44 13.46
N THR A 145 25.41 -38.03 14.54
CA THR A 145 26.55 -37.45 15.27
C THR A 145 27.82 -37.54 14.42
N THR A 146 28.63 -36.49 14.48
CA THR A 146 30.05 -36.40 14.11
C THR A 146 30.42 -36.44 12.61
N ALA A 147 30.52 -35.26 12.01
CA ALA A 147 31.61 -34.93 11.09
C ALA A 147 31.85 -33.41 11.09
N GLU A 148 33.04 -32.99 11.55
CA GLU A 148 33.57 -31.64 11.33
C GLU A 148 33.43 -31.29 9.84
N SER A 149 32.68 -30.23 9.54
CA SER A 149 32.60 -29.69 8.20
C SER A 149 32.72 -28.17 8.29
N THR A 150 33.84 -27.69 7.79
CA THR A 150 34.14 -26.28 7.52
C THR A 150 32.99 -25.66 6.73
N VAL A 151 32.31 -24.68 7.33
CA VAL A 151 31.21 -23.93 6.70
C VAL A 151 31.78 -23.09 5.57
N TYR A 152 31.75 -23.63 4.35
CA TYR A 152 31.75 -22.82 3.14
C TYR A 152 30.35 -22.21 3.03
N TRP A 153 30.26 -20.88 3.12
CA TRP A 153 29.04 -20.15 2.78
C TRP A 153 28.71 -20.42 1.30
N THR A 154 27.86 -21.40 1.02
CA THR A 154 27.15 -21.47 -0.25
C THR A 154 26.24 -20.27 -0.31
N ARG A 155 26.65 -19.27 -1.09
CA ARG A 155 25.86 -18.11 -1.46
C ARG A 155 24.51 -18.61 -1.98
N GLU A 156 23.47 -18.52 -1.17
CA GLU A 156 22.10 -18.78 -1.58
C GLU A 156 21.82 -17.92 -2.81
N GLU A 157 21.50 -18.57 -3.93
CA GLU A 157 21.13 -17.87 -5.15
C GLU A 157 19.81 -17.15 -4.88
N ASP A 158 19.88 -15.82 -4.86
CA ASP A 158 18.78 -14.92 -4.54
C ASP A 158 17.56 -15.23 -5.44
N PRO A 159 16.45 -15.80 -4.91
CA PRO A 159 15.33 -16.27 -5.73
C PRO A 159 14.70 -15.16 -6.59
N TRP A 160 14.86 -13.92 -6.15
CA TRP A 160 14.37 -12.71 -6.82
C TRP A 160 15.09 -12.42 -8.14
N PHE A 161 16.33 -12.88 -8.33
CA PHE A 161 17.10 -12.63 -9.55
C PHE A 161 16.46 -13.26 -10.78
N SER A 162 15.87 -14.45 -10.62
CA SER A 162 15.15 -15.15 -11.70
C SER A 162 13.87 -14.41 -12.08
N ILE A 163 13.14 -13.88 -11.11
CA ILE A 163 11.91 -13.12 -11.32
C ILE A 163 12.23 -11.81 -12.04
N ASP A 164 13.26 -11.08 -11.58
CA ASP A 164 13.70 -9.83 -12.19
C ASP A 164 14.17 -10.03 -13.62
N THR A 165 14.89 -11.13 -13.90
CA THR A 165 15.36 -11.46 -15.25
C THR A 165 14.18 -11.72 -16.20
N VAL A 166 13.16 -12.46 -15.74
CA VAL A 166 11.96 -12.75 -16.56
C VAL A 166 11.14 -11.49 -16.81
N LEU A 167 10.95 -10.65 -15.79
CA LEU A 167 10.23 -9.38 -15.92
C LEU A 167 10.95 -8.42 -16.87
N MET A 168 12.28 -8.31 -16.76
CA MET A 168 13.09 -7.49 -17.66
C MET A 168 13.02 -7.98 -19.09
N ALA A 169 13.09 -9.30 -19.32
CA ALA A 169 12.96 -9.88 -20.66
C ALA A 169 11.59 -9.59 -21.28
N LEU A 170 10.51 -9.70 -20.50
CA LEU A 170 9.15 -9.36 -20.96
C LEU A 170 9.02 -7.87 -21.29
N MET A 171 9.53 -6.99 -20.44
CA MET A 171 9.50 -5.54 -20.67
C MET A 171 10.25 -5.15 -21.93
N LEU A 172 11.45 -5.70 -22.14
CA LEU A 172 12.25 -5.46 -23.35
C LEU A 172 11.56 -6.01 -24.61
N GLY A 173 10.93 -7.19 -24.52
CA GLY A 173 10.16 -7.76 -25.63
C GLY A 173 8.97 -6.90 -26.03
N LEU A 174 8.20 -6.41 -25.05
CA LEU A 174 7.06 -5.52 -25.29
C LEU A 174 7.50 -4.16 -25.86
N LEU A 175 8.57 -3.57 -25.34
CA LEU A 175 9.11 -2.32 -25.87
C LEU A 175 9.66 -2.48 -27.30
N GLY A 176 10.36 -3.58 -27.57
CA GLY A 176 10.90 -3.87 -28.90
C GLY A 176 9.78 -4.06 -29.93
N THR A 177 8.75 -4.83 -29.59
CA THR A 177 7.59 -5.03 -30.49
C THR A 177 6.82 -3.73 -30.73
N LEU A 178 6.61 -2.92 -29.69
CA LEU A 178 6.01 -1.59 -29.81
C LEU A 178 6.83 -0.69 -30.76
N PHE A 179 8.16 -0.66 -30.61
CA PHE A 179 9.03 0.15 -31.44
C PHE A 179 8.95 -0.27 -32.92
N VAL A 180 9.00 -1.58 -33.20
CA VAL A 180 8.86 -2.11 -34.56
C VAL A 180 7.50 -1.72 -35.17
N LEU A 181 6.42 -1.81 -34.40
CA LEU A 181 5.09 -1.40 -34.87
C LEU A 181 5.02 0.09 -35.19
N ILE A 182 5.60 0.96 -34.35
CA ILE A 182 5.66 2.40 -34.60
C ILE A 182 6.40 2.69 -35.92
N VAL A 183 7.58 2.07 -36.11
CA VAL A 183 8.36 2.24 -37.35
C VAL A 183 7.58 1.73 -38.57
N ALA A 184 6.94 0.57 -38.46
CA ALA A 184 6.14 0.01 -39.54
C ALA A 184 4.97 0.93 -39.94
N ILE A 185 4.29 1.53 -38.95
CA ILE A 185 3.21 2.49 -39.18
C ILE A 185 3.75 3.76 -39.87
N ILE A 186 4.88 4.30 -39.41
CA ILE A 186 5.49 5.50 -40.02
C ILE A 186 5.84 5.23 -41.49
N VAL A 187 6.49 4.10 -41.78
CA VAL A 187 6.85 3.72 -43.16
C VAL A 187 5.60 3.53 -44.02
N HIS A 188 4.57 2.88 -43.49
CA HIS A 188 3.31 2.69 -44.19
C HIS A 188 2.63 4.04 -44.51
N THR A 189 2.58 4.97 -43.56
CA THR A 189 2.01 6.30 -43.73
C THR A 189 2.78 7.13 -44.77
N ILE A 190 4.12 7.10 -44.74
CA ILE A 190 4.95 7.79 -45.73
C ILE A 190 4.74 7.21 -47.13
N LYS A 191 4.67 5.88 -47.25
CA LYS A 191 4.41 5.20 -48.53
C LYS A 191 3.01 5.51 -49.07
N SER A 192 2.00 5.53 -48.20
CA SER A 192 0.62 5.86 -48.58
C SER A 192 0.42 7.33 -48.98
N ASN A 193 1.25 8.25 -48.48
CA ASN A 193 1.18 9.67 -48.83
C ASN A 193 1.93 10.01 -50.13
N LYS A 194 2.71 9.06 -50.68
CA LYS A 194 3.51 9.24 -51.90
C LYS A 194 2.85 8.65 -53.16
N ASN A 195 1.82 7.83 -52.98
CA ASN A 195 0.93 7.35 -54.04
C ASN A 195 -0.32 8.23 -54.10
#